data_AF-D5UWQ5-F1
#
_entry.id   AF-D5UWQ5-F1
#
_cell.length_a   1.000
_cell.length_b   1.000
_cell.length_c   1.000
_cell.angle_alpha   90.00
_cell.angle_beta   90.00
_cell.angle_gamma   90.00
#
_symmetry.space_group_name_H-M   'P 1'
#
loop_
_entity.id
_entity.type
_entity.pdbx_description
1 polymer ?
#
loop_
_entity_poly.entity_id
_entity_poly.type
_entity_poly.pdbx_seq_one_letter_code
_entity_poly.pdbx_strand_id
1 'polypeptide(L)' 'MTPVTVTLSCAHDALDSTVEAVRATGLRVDQVLRNLGVVTGEVDPTKIAALREVDGVGAVEPAQGFTTPSPDDTVQ' A
#
# COMPACT_ATOMS: atom_id res chain seq x y z
N MET A 1 1.99 1.00 -13.38
CA MET A 1 1.42 1.02 -12.02
C MET A 1 2.23 0.06 -11.18
N THR A 2 2.54 0.41 -9.94
CA THR A 2 3.39 -0.37 -9.04
C THR A 2 2.58 -0.79 -7.82
N PRO A 3 2.55 -2.08 -7.45
CA PRO A 3 1.89 -2.53 -6.23
C PRO A 3 2.59 -1.94 -5.01
N VAL A 4 1.80 -1.46 -4.05
CA VAL A 4 2.27 -0.84 -2.81
C VAL A 4 1.44 -1.33 -1.64
N THR A 5 2.10 -1.44 -0.50
CA THR A 5 1.48 -1.58 0.82
C THR A 5 1.66 -0.26 1.56
N VAL A 6 0.56 0.30 2.07
CA VAL A 6 0.54 1.54 2.82
C VAL A 6 0.10 1.22 4.25
N THR A 7 0.93 1.55 5.21
CA THR A 7 0.63 1.43 6.64
C THR A 7 0.16 2.76 7.17
N LEU A 8 -0.99 2.77 7.82
CA LEU A 8 -1.62 3.93 8.41
C LEU A 8 -1.30 4.01 9.90
N SER A 9 -0.91 5.21 10.34
CA SER A 9 -0.58 5.57 11.72
C SER A 9 -1.63 6.52 12.30
N CYS A 10 -2.88 6.43 11.86
CA CYS A 10 -3.99 7.26 12.32
C CYS A 10 -4.82 6.57 13.41
N ALA A 11 -5.60 7.36 14.15
CA ALA A 11 -6.61 6.82 15.06
C ALA A 11 -7.68 6.03 14.28
N HIS A 12 -8.40 5.14 14.96
CA HIS A 12 -9.40 4.28 14.33
C HIS A 12 -10.54 5.08 13.69
N ASP A 13 -10.98 6.17 14.34
CA ASP A 13 -12.01 7.08 13.83
C ASP A 13 -11.57 7.87 12.60
N ALA A 14 -10.26 8.06 12.41
CA ALA A 14 -9.69 8.76 11.26
C ALA A 14 -9.37 7.83 10.07
N LEU A 15 -9.57 6.52 10.22
CA LEU A 15 -9.16 5.52 9.23
C LEU A 15 -9.80 5.77 7.85
N ASP A 16 -11.13 5.93 7.80
CA ASP A 16 -11.83 6.10 6.53
C ASP A 16 -11.45 7.42 5.84
N SER A 17 -11.24 8.51 6.59
CA SER A 17 -10.75 9.77 6.01
C SER A 17 -9.34 9.65 5.45
N THR A 18 -8.45 8.93 6.14
CA THR A 18 -7.08 8.68 5.66
C THR A 18 -7.09 7.81 4.39
N VAL A 19 -7.96 6.79 4.34
CA VAL A 19 -8.15 5.94 3.15
C VAL A 19 -8.60 6.76 1.94
N GLU A 20 -9.54 7.70 2.12
CA GLU A 20 -9.97 8.58 1.04
C GLU A 20 -8.88 9.57 0.62
N ALA A 21 -8.05 10.06 1.55
CA ALA A 21 -6.91 10.91 1.24
C ALA A 21 -5.84 10.20 0.40
N VAL A 22 -5.51 8.95 0.73
CA VAL A 22 -4.56 8.15 -0.10
C VAL A 22 -5.16 7.79 -1.47
N ARG A 23 -6.48 7.62 -1.58
CA ARG A 23 -7.14 7.46 -2.89
C ARG A 23 -7.03 8.73 -3.74
N ALA A 24 -7.25 9.89 -3.13
CA ALA A 24 -7.19 11.18 -3.81
C ALA A 24 -5.80 11.51 -4.36
N THR A 25 -4.73 11.03 -3.71
CA THR A 25 -3.36 11.18 -4.23
C THR A 25 -3.08 10.28 -5.45
N GLY A 26 -3.92 9.27 -5.68
CA GLY A 26 -3.88 8.42 -6.88
C GLY A 26 -3.58 6.95 -6.61
N LEU A 27 -3.65 6.51 -5.34
CA LEU A 27 -3.63 5.09 -5.01
C LEU A 27 -4.94 4.44 -5.44
N ARG A 28 -4.84 3.43 -6.31
CA ARG A 28 -5.93 2.50 -6.58
C ARG A 28 -5.93 1.43 -5.49
N VAL A 29 -6.83 1.58 -4.53
CA VAL A 29 -6.97 0.64 -3.40
C VAL A 29 -7.53 -0.69 -3.88
N ASP A 30 -6.85 -1.78 -3.53
CA ASP A 30 -7.30 -3.16 -3.71
C ASP A 30 -8.01 -3.67 -2.44
N GLN A 31 -7.34 -3.55 -1.29
CA GLN A 31 -7.87 -3.99 0.00
C GLN A 31 -7.52 -3.02 1.13
N VAL A 32 -8.44 -2.92 2.09
CA VAL A 32 -8.22 -2.21 3.36
C VAL A 32 -8.30 -3.23 4.50
N LEU A 33 -7.16 -3.54 5.11
CA LEU A 33 -7.05 -4.38 6.29
C LEU A 33 -7.26 -3.52 7.54
N ARG A 34 -8.52 -3.17 7.79
CA ARG A 34 -8.93 -2.17 8.80
C ARG A 34 -8.37 -2.44 10.20
N ASN A 35 -8.35 -3.69 10.63
CA ASN A 35 -7.85 -4.08 11.95
C ASN A 35 -6.34 -3.94 12.09
N LEU A 36 -5.61 -3.89 10.97
CA LEU A 36 -4.16 -3.74 10.92
C LEU A 36 -3.74 -2.32 10.55
N GLY A 37 -4.68 -1.46 10.14
CA GLY A 37 -4.35 -0.14 9.58
C GLY A 37 -3.55 -0.23 8.28
N VAL A 38 -3.74 -1.27 7.48
CA VAL A 38 -2.98 -1.46 6.23
C VAL A 38 -3.89 -1.32 5.02
N VAL A 39 -3.41 -0.63 3.98
CA VAL A 39 -4.05 -0.50 2.69
C VAL A 39 -3.12 -1.08 1.64
N THR A 40 -3.61 -2.03 0.83
CA THR A 40 -2.90 -2.52 -0.35
C THR A 40 -3.50 -1.90 -1.60
N GLY A 41 -2.67 -1.71 -2.62
CA GLY A 41 -3.15 -1.19 -3.87
C GLY A 41 -2.03 -0.98 -4.88
N GLU A 42 -2.34 -0.23 -5.92
CA GLU A 42 -1.39 0.14 -6.95
C GLU A 42 -1.35 1.65 -7.14
N VAL A 43 -0.17 2.19 -7.34
CA VAL A 43 0.02 3.63 -7.57
C VAL A 43 1.00 3.86 -8.71
N ASP A 44 0.93 5.03 -9.35
CA ASP A 44 2.02 5.49 -10.20
C ASP A 44 3.30 5.66 -9.34
N PRO A 45 4.46 5.10 -9.75
CA PRO A 45 5.69 5.21 -8.97
C PRO A 45 6.11 6.67 -8.71
N THR A 46 5.76 7.61 -9.58
CA THR A 46 6.03 9.05 -9.39
C THR A 46 5.22 9.67 -8.25
N LYS A 47 4.13 9.02 -7.82
CA LYS A 47 3.23 9.48 -6.75
C LYS A 47 3.51 8.84 -5.39
N ILE A 48 4.49 7.95 -5.29
CA ILE A 48 4.88 7.30 -4.02
C ILE A 48 5.29 8.34 -2.97
N ALA A 49 6.01 9.39 -3.38
CA ALA A 49 6.41 10.47 -2.48
C ALA A 49 5.19 11.21 -1.91
N ALA A 50 4.21 11.53 -2.75
CA ALA A 50 2.98 12.20 -2.33
C ALA A 50 2.14 11.37 -1.34
N LEU A 51 2.15 10.04 -1.47
CA LEU A 51 1.48 9.15 -0.50
C LEU A 51 2.08 9.25 0.90
N ARG A 52 3.40 9.47 1.01
CA ARG A 52 4.10 9.60 2.29
C ARG A 52 3.79 10.93 3.01
N GLU A 53 3.26 11.90 2.27
CA GLU A 53 2.89 13.22 2.81
C GLU A 53 1.43 13.27 3.28
N VAL A 54 0.64 12.23 3.02
CA VAL A 54 -0.74 12.15 3.49
C VAL A 54 -0.75 12.01 5.00
N ASP A 55 -1.50 12.89 5.67
CA ASP A 55 -1.69 12.82 7.12
C ASP A 55 -2.27 11.46 7.53
N GLY A 56 -1.70 10.85 8.56
CA GLY A 56 -2.08 9.51 8.99
C GLY A 56 -1.39 8.37 8.22
N VAL A 57 -0.54 8.63 7.22
CA VAL A 57 0.32 7.61 6.62
C VAL A 57 1.63 7.47 7.42
N GLY A 58 1.93 6.25 7.85
CA GLY A 58 3.18 5.92 8.53
C GLY A 58 4.27 5.40 7.61
N ALA A 59 3.89 4.53 6.67
CA ALA A 59 4.84 3.92 5.74
C ALA A 59 4.18 3.66 4.38
N VAL A 60 5.00 3.75 3.33
CA VAL A 60 4.64 3.37 1.97
C VAL A 60 5.75 2.50 1.43
N GLU A 61 5.42 1.23 1.22
CA GLU A 61 6.35 0.18 0.79
C GLU A 61 5.93 -0.34 -0.59
N PRO A 62 6.74 -0.12 -1.64
CA PRO A 62 6.52 -0.79 -2.91
C PRO A 62 6.70 -2.30 -2.73
N ALA A 63 5.70 -3.06 -3.16
CA ALA A 63 5.78 -4.51 -3.10
C ALA A 63 6.92 -4.98 -4.00
N GLN A 64 7.81 -5.79 -3.44
CA GLN A 64 8.86 -6.42 -4.22
C GLN A 64 8.29 -7.67 -4.89
N GLY A 65 8.63 -7.87 -6.16
CA GLY A 65 8.24 -9.08 -6.87
C GLY A 65 9.03 -10.25 -6.31
N PHE A 66 8.35 -11.15 -5.60
CA PHE A 66 8.90 -12.46 -5.26
C PHE A 66 8.26 -13.48 -6.19
N THR A 67 9.07 -14.27 -6.88
CA THR A 67 8.58 -15.46 -7.57
C THR A 67 8.94 -16.67 -6.72
N THR A 68 8.01 -17.61 -6.59
CA THR A 68 8.39 -18.97 -6.23
C THR A 68 9.14 -19.57 -7.42
N PRO A 69 10.18 -20.39 -7.20
CA PRO A 69 10.73 -21.21 -8.27
C PRO A 69 9.61 -22.03 -8.90
N SER A 70 9.68 -22.28 -10.20
CA SER A 70 8.81 -23.25 -10.84
C SER A 70 9.05 -24.62 -10.20
N PRO A 71 8.04 -25.51 -10.09
CA PRO A 71 8.27 -26.89 -9.64
C PRO A 71 9.31 -27.66 -10.48
N ASP A 72 9.61 -27.19 -11.70
CA ASP A 72 10.65 -27.73 -12.58
C ASP A 72 12.06 -27.11 -12.33
N ASP A 73 12.17 -26.10 -11.47
CA ASP A 73 13.46 -25.51 -11.12
C ASP A 73 14.20 -26.43 -10.13
N THR A 74 15.45 -26.76 -10.48
CA THR A 74 16.23 -27.88 -9.90
C THR A 74 16.69 -27.70 -8.45
N VAL A 75 16.19 -26.70 -7.72
CA VAL A 75 16.61 -26.40 -6.34
C VAL A 75 15.40 -26.17 -5.44
N GLN A 76 15.31 -27.00 -4.40
CA GLN A 76 14.38 -26.84 -3.27
C GLN A 76 15.12 -26.24 -2.07
#